data_AF-A0A3Q3E392-F1
#
_entry.id   AF-A0A3Q3E392-F1
#
_cell.length_a   1.000
_cell.length_b   1.000
_cell.length_c   1.000
_cell.angle_alpha   90.00
_cell.angle_beta   90.00
_cell.angle_gamma   90.00
#
_symmetry.space_group_name_H-M   'P 1'
#
loop_
_entity.id
_entity.type
_entity.pdbx_description
1 polymer ?
#
loop_
_entity_poly.entity_id
_entity_poly.type
_entity_poly.pdbx_seq_one_letter_code
_entity_poly.pdbx_strand_id
1 'polypeptide(L)'
;MEAQKEELSHLKAKVVSLEKALEVKVGESQREIEKEKEKTLVMTQASQVDLVKLQKVLNMREGELQHIKKLAGTIVEQRTELEQFFHEALAQVKQEIMASRLQYKKEALQAYHRRLREATAGKLRFPPIRTFHKIPHSTNSVHSDMEAASQWTHQPGSKVEISDLTWEQKEHILRLLFAKMNGQTVRKVNQHLALSASSEKSLIDSHAARIKEEPSRATFITDAPEPALPPNPNSLPDIRTT
;
A
#
# COMPACT_ATOMS: atom_id res chain seq x y z
N MET A 1 97.53 -32.40 -13.38
CA MET A 1 97.67 -31.05 -12.79
C MET A 1 97.10 -29.95 -13.72
N GLU A 2 97.35 -30.01 -15.03
CA GLU A 2 96.91 -28.97 -15.98
C GLU A 2 95.39 -28.98 -16.28
N ALA A 3 94.80 -30.17 -16.52
CA ALA A 3 93.36 -30.32 -16.76
C ALA A 3 92.48 -29.83 -15.60
N GLN A 4 92.92 -30.06 -14.35
CA GLN A 4 92.21 -29.59 -13.15
C GLN A 4 92.25 -28.06 -13.00
N LYS A 5 93.29 -27.40 -13.53
CA LYS A 5 93.45 -25.95 -13.47
C LYS A 5 92.54 -25.25 -14.49
N GLU A 6 92.41 -25.84 -15.68
CA GLU A 6 91.45 -25.41 -16.71
C GLU A 6 90.00 -25.57 -16.22
N GLU A 7 89.68 -26.70 -15.61
CA GLU A 7 88.34 -26.95 -15.04
C GLU A 7 88.01 -25.96 -13.91
N LEU A 8 88.97 -25.66 -13.03
CA LEU A 8 88.83 -24.61 -12.01
C LEU A 8 88.65 -23.22 -12.60
N SER A 9 89.37 -22.89 -13.67
CA SER A 9 89.23 -21.61 -14.38
C SER A 9 87.84 -21.47 -15.01
N HIS A 10 87.37 -22.53 -15.68
CA HIS A 10 86.05 -22.59 -16.28
C HIS A 10 84.93 -22.50 -15.24
N LEU A 11 85.04 -23.19 -14.10
CA LEU A 11 84.08 -23.07 -12.99
C LEU A 11 84.06 -21.63 -12.44
N LYS A 12 85.22 -21.00 -12.24
CA LYS A 12 85.29 -19.61 -11.77
C LYS A 12 84.62 -18.63 -12.74
N ALA A 13 84.87 -18.76 -14.04
CA ALA A 13 84.21 -17.94 -15.05
C ALA A 13 82.69 -18.13 -15.06
N LYS A 14 82.23 -19.37 -14.85
CA LYS A 14 80.80 -19.69 -14.75
C LYS A 14 80.15 -19.12 -13.49
N VAL A 15 80.85 -19.16 -12.34
CA VAL A 15 80.40 -18.51 -11.10
C VAL A 15 80.25 -17.02 -11.30
N VAL A 16 81.26 -16.33 -11.87
CA VAL A 16 81.19 -14.88 -12.14
C VAL A 16 80.04 -14.53 -13.11
N SER A 17 79.83 -15.35 -14.15
CA SER A 17 78.72 -15.18 -15.08
C SER A 17 77.35 -15.34 -14.40
N LEU A 18 77.21 -16.35 -13.53
CA LEU A 18 76.00 -16.60 -12.76
C LEU A 18 75.74 -15.51 -11.72
N GLU A 19 76.77 -15.03 -11.03
CA GLU A 19 76.69 -13.90 -10.09
C GLU A 19 76.18 -12.65 -10.81
N LYS A 20 76.73 -12.34 -11.98
CA LYS A 20 76.31 -11.19 -12.80
C LYS A 20 74.87 -11.35 -13.31
N ALA A 21 74.48 -12.55 -13.73
CA ALA A 21 73.11 -12.84 -14.15
C ALA A 21 72.12 -12.74 -12.97
N LEU A 22 72.53 -13.19 -11.78
CA LEU A 22 71.74 -13.09 -10.56
C LEU A 22 71.54 -11.63 -10.15
N GLU A 23 72.60 -10.81 -10.19
CA GLU A 23 72.53 -9.39 -9.87
C GLU A 23 71.57 -8.63 -10.81
N VAL A 24 71.62 -8.91 -12.11
CA VAL A 24 70.65 -8.38 -13.07
C VAL A 24 69.21 -8.80 -12.71
N LYS A 25 68.99 -10.09 -12.44
CA LYS A 25 67.66 -10.62 -12.11
C LYS A 25 67.10 -10.06 -10.80
N VAL A 26 67.95 -9.88 -9.79
CA VAL A 26 67.57 -9.23 -8.52
C VAL A 26 67.19 -7.77 -8.75
N GLY A 27 67.96 -7.05 -9.56
CA GLY A 27 67.64 -5.67 -9.93
C GLY A 27 66.33 -5.54 -10.72
N GLU A 28 66.06 -6.44 -11.67
CA GLU A 28 64.80 -6.49 -12.41
C GLU A 28 63.61 -6.80 -11.51
N SER A 29 63.76 -7.80 -10.62
CA SER A 29 62.71 -8.18 -9.66
C SER A 29 62.38 -7.02 -8.71
N GLN A 30 63.40 -6.30 -8.23
CA GLN A 30 63.22 -5.14 -7.36
C GLN A 30 62.44 -4.02 -8.07
N ARG A 31 62.77 -3.72 -9.33
CA ARG A 31 62.03 -2.74 -10.14
C ARG A 31 60.59 -3.17 -10.39
N GLU A 32 60.35 -4.46 -10.60
CA GLU A 32 58.99 -4.98 -10.80
C GLU A 32 58.15 -4.87 -9.52
N ILE A 33 58.74 -5.17 -8.36
CA ILE A 33 58.11 -4.96 -7.05
C ILE A 33 57.77 -3.48 -6.84
N GLU A 34 58.68 -2.56 -7.17
CA GLU A 34 58.45 -1.11 -7.03
C GLU A 34 57.32 -0.62 -7.95
N LYS A 35 57.32 -1.07 -9.21
CA LYS A 35 56.25 -0.75 -10.17
C LYS A 35 54.90 -1.29 -9.73
N GLU A 36 54.86 -2.49 -9.16
CA GLU A 36 53.61 -3.07 -8.65
C GLU A 36 53.11 -2.34 -7.39
N LYS A 37 54.03 -1.94 -6.50
CA LYS A 37 53.71 -1.08 -5.35
C LYS A 37 53.13 0.28 -5.78
N GLU A 38 53.68 0.90 -6.81
CA GLU A 38 53.17 2.17 -7.33
C GLU A 38 51.75 2.01 -7.90
N LYS A 39 51.52 0.98 -8.74
CA LYS A 39 50.19 0.68 -9.30
C LYS A 39 49.16 0.42 -8.21
N THR A 40 49.51 -0.41 -7.22
CA THR A 40 48.60 -0.75 -6.10
C THR A 40 48.29 0.47 -5.25
N LEU A 41 49.26 1.37 -5.03
CA LEU A 41 49.05 2.64 -4.34
C LEU A 41 48.08 3.55 -5.11
N VAL A 42 48.30 3.75 -6.41
CA VAL A 42 47.43 4.58 -7.27
C VAL A 42 46.01 4.01 -7.30
N MET A 43 45.87 2.68 -7.46
CA MET A 43 44.57 2.01 -7.45
C MET A 43 43.85 2.19 -6.11
N THR A 44 44.58 2.04 -4.99
CA THR A 44 44.02 2.21 -3.64
C THR A 44 43.57 3.65 -3.39
N GLN A 45 44.33 4.63 -3.90
CA GLN A 45 43.95 6.03 -3.79
C GLN A 45 42.70 6.35 -4.62
N ALA A 46 42.61 5.80 -5.84
CA ALA A 46 41.43 5.95 -6.69
C ALA A 46 40.18 5.33 -6.03
N SER A 47 40.29 4.09 -5.51
CA SER A 47 39.18 3.43 -4.84
C SER A 47 38.73 4.17 -3.57
N GLN A 48 39.69 4.74 -2.81
CA GLN A 48 39.38 5.55 -1.62
C GLN A 48 38.53 6.78 -1.98
N VAL A 49 38.86 7.46 -3.08
CA VAL A 49 38.09 8.63 -3.54
C VAL A 49 36.66 8.23 -3.94
N ASP A 50 36.51 7.10 -4.63
CA ASP A 50 35.20 6.63 -5.06
C ASP A 50 34.34 6.15 -3.89
N LEU A 51 34.92 5.51 -2.87
CA LEU A 51 34.22 5.19 -1.62
C LEU A 51 33.67 6.45 -0.94
N VAL A 52 34.46 7.53 -0.88
CA VAL A 52 34.00 8.81 -0.29
C VAL A 52 32.85 9.42 -1.09
N LYS A 53 32.91 9.38 -2.43
CA LYS A 53 31.82 9.86 -3.29
C LYS A 53 30.55 9.04 -3.09
N LEU A 54 30.67 7.71 -3.07
CA LEU A 54 29.54 6.80 -2.86
C LEU A 54 28.92 7.02 -1.49
N GLN A 55 29.72 7.18 -0.44
CA GLN A 55 29.22 7.49 0.91
C GLN A 55 28.45 8.82 0.92
N LYS A 56 28.93 9.84 0.21
CA LYS A 56 28.21 11.11 0.09
C LYS A 56 26.87 10.95 -0.62
N VAL A 57 26.82 10.21 -1.72
CA VAL A 57 25.57 9.92 -2.45
C VAL A 57 24.59 9.15 -1.57
N LEU A 58 25.07 8.14 -0.85
CA LEU A 58 24.26 7.36 0.09
C LEU A 58 23.64 8.27 1.16
N ASN A 59 24.44 9.12 1.79
CA ASN A 59 23.95 10.06 2.81
C ASN A 59 22.88 11.03 2.25
N MET A 60 23.04 11.51 1.01
CA MET A 60 22.02 12.33 0.35
C MET A 60 20.72 11.56 0.13
N ARG A 61 20.80 10.32 -0.37
CA ARG A 61 19.63 9.44 -0.58
C ARG A 61 18.92 9.09 0.71
N GLU A 62 19.66 8.85 1.77
CA GLU A 62 19.10 8.60 3.10
C GLU A 62 18.31 9.82 3.60
N GLY A 63 18.83 11.05 3.40
CA GLY A 63 18.11 12.27 3.72
C GLY A 63 16.82 12.45 2.92
N GLU A 64 16.86 12.19 1.61
CA GLU A 64 15.66 12.20 0.74
C GLU A 64 14.62 11.18 1.20
N LEU A 65 15.05 9.95 1.53
CA LEU A 65 14.17 8.88 1.99
C LEU A 65 13.51 9.22 3.32
N GLN A 66 14.27 9.80 4.26
CA GLN A 66 13.74 10.28 5.53
C GLN A 66 12.70 11.38 5.32
N HIS A 67 12.93 12.29 4.38
CA HIS A 67 11.97 13.33 4.04
C HIS A 67 10.68 12.73 3.45
N ILE A 68 10.81 11.79 2.50
CA ILE A 68 9.66 11.08 1.91
C ILE A 68 8.88 10.33 2.98
N LYS A 69 9.56 9.64 3.90
CA LYS A 69 8.93 8.93 5.01
C LYS A 69 8.12 9.86 5.91
N LYS A 70 8.68 11.03 6.26
CA LYS A 70 7.97 12.05 7.05
C LYS A 70 6.73 12.54 6.31
N LEU A 71 6.87 12.89 5.03
CA LEU A 71 5.75 13.36 4.21
C LEU A 71 4.65 12.30 4.08
N ALA A 72 5.02 11.05 3.81
CA ALA A 72 4.08 9.94 3.75
C ALA A 72 3.35 9.75 5.08
N GLY A 73 4.07 9.85 6.21
CA GLY A 73 3.46 9.84 7.54
C GLY A 73 2.43 10.95 7.74
N THR A 74 2.76 12.19 7.36
CA THR A 74 1.81 13.32 7.43
C THR A 74 0.58 13.11 6.56
N ILE A 75 0.74 12.60 5.34
CA ILE A 75 -0.39 12.32 4.44
C ILE A 75 -1.31 11.25 5.03
N VAL A 76 -0.75 10.19 5.63
CA VAL A 76 -1.54 9.14 6.28
C VAL A 76 -2.30 9.71 7.47
N GLU A 77 -1.65 10.49 8.33
CA GLU A 77 -2.30 11.13 9.48
C GLU A 77 -3.47 12.02 9.06
N GLN A 78 -3.24 12.92 8.10
CA GLN A 78 -4.28 13.80 7.55
C GLN A 78 -5.45 13.01 6.95
N ARG A 79 -5.15 11.90 6.26
CA ARG A 79 -6.20 11.03 5.72
C ARG A 79 -6.99 10.36 6.84
N THR A 80 -6.33 9.87 7.88
CA THR A 80 -6.98 9.27 9.04
C THR A 80 -7.88 10.26 9.76
N GLU A 81 -7.43 11.50 9.99
CA GLU A 81 -8.24 12.58 10.57
C GLU A 81 -9.49 12.87 9.72
N LEU A 82 -9.33 12.96 8.40
CA LEU A 82 -10.46 13.17 7.49
C LEU A 82 -11.44 12.00 7.50
N GLU A 83 -10.94 10.77 7.46
CA GLU A 83 -11.78 9.56 7.53
C GLU A 83 -12.56 9.51 8.84
N GLN A 84 -11.92 9.79 9.98
CA GLN A 84 -12.59 9.87 11.26
C GLN A 84 -13.69 10.94 11.27
N PHE A 85 -13.39 12.15 10.77
CA PHE A 85 -14.37 13.22 10.62
C PHE A 85 -15.60 12.78 9.81
N PHE A 86 -15.42 12.09 8.68
CA PHE A 86 -16.54 11.60 7.87
C PHE A 86 -17.38 10.55 8.59
N HIS A 87 -16.76 9.65 9.35
CA HIS A 87 -17.48 8.66 10.16
C HIS A 87 -18.32 9.33 11.24
N GLU A 88 -17.74 10.31 11.94
CA GLU A 88 -18.43 11.08 12.98
C GLU A 88 -19.58 11.92 12.39
N ALA A 89 -19.33 12.64 11.29
CA ALA A 89 -20.35 13.43 10.60
C ALA A 89 -21.52 12.56 10.11
N LEU A 90 -21.23 11.39 9.51
CA LEU A 90 -22.27 10.45 9.09
C LEU A 90 -23.05 9.87 10.28
N ALA A 91 -22.39 9.60 11.41
CA ALA A 91 -23.07 9.14 12.62
C ALA A 91 -24.02 10.21 13.16
N GLN A 92 -23.57 11.46 13.24
CA GLN A 92 -24.40 12.60 13.66
C GLN A 92 -25.62 12.78 12.75
N VAL A 93 -25.41 12.78 11.43
CA VAL A 93 -26.51 12.92 10.47
C VAL A 93 -27.51 11.78 10.59
N LYS A 94 -27.06 10.53 10.77
CA LYS A 94 -27.97 9.39 10.99
C LYS A 94 -28.80 9.55 12.27
N GLN A 95 -28.18 10.01 13.36
CA GLN A 95 -28.89 10.27 14.60
C GLN A 95 -29.95 11.36 14.41
N GLU A 96 -29.60 12.42 13.69
CA GLU A 96 -30.50 13.54 13.43
C GLU A 96 -31.65 13.16 12.49
N ILE A 97 -31.40 12.29 11.50
CA ILE A 97 -32.47 11.67 10.67
C ILE A 97 -33.44 10.89 11.56
N MET A 98 -32.94 10.07 12.48
CA MET A 98 -33.82 9.32 13.39
C MET A 98 -34.64 10.22 14.30
N ALA A 99 -34.00 11.25 14.88
CA ALA A 99 -34.66 12.23 15.74
C ALA A 99 -35.74 13.03 14.98
N SER A 100 -35.38 13.57 13.81
CA SER A 100 -36.28 14.29 12.92
C SER A 100 -37.48 13.44 12.52
N ARG A 101 -37.27 12.18 12.09
CA ARG A 101 -38.36 11.27 11.72
C ARG A 101 -39.28 10.94 12.88
N LEU A 102 -38.72 10.70 14.07
CA LEU A 102 -39.52 10.43 15.27
C LEU A 102 -40.40 11.63 15.62
N GLN A 103 -39.82 12.84 15.62
CA GLN A 103 -40.51 14.07 15.92
C GLN A 103 -41.60 14.37 14.88
N TYR A 104 -41.27 14.28 13.59
CA TYR A 104 -42.20 14.49 12.50
C TYR A 104 -43.41 13.55 12.58
N LYS A 105 -43.19 12.26 12.87
CA LYS A 105 -44.29 11.29 13.06
C LYS A 105 -45.21 11.69 14.21
N LYS A 106 -44.63 12.11 15.35
CA LYS A 106 -45.40 12.54 16.53
C LYS A 106 -46.22 13.79 16.23
N GLU A 107 -45.62 14.79 15.62
CA GLU A 107 -46.28 16.05 15.25
C GLU A 107 -47.39 15.82 14.22
N ALA A 108 -47.13 15.03 13.18
CA ALA A 108 -48.12 14.69 12.17
C ALA A 108 -49.33 13.96 12.77
N LEU A 109 -49.10 13.06 13.74
CA LEU A 109 -50.18 12.36 14.44
C LEU A 109 -51.02 13.31 15.29
N GLN A 110 -50.37 14.19 16.04
CA GLN A 110 -51.05 15.19 16.85
C GLN A 110 -51.84 16.18 16.00
N ALA A 111 -51.27 16.64 14.88
CA ALA A 111 -51.93 17.52 13.94
C ALA A 111 -53.16 16.84 13.31
N TYR A 112 -53.05 15.58 12.92
CA TYR A 112 -54.17 14.79 12.40
C TYR A 112 -55.29 14.63 13.43
N HIS A 113 -54.99 14.20 14.66
CA HIS A 113 -55.98 14.07 15.73
C HIS A 113 -56.63 15.41 16.12
N ARG A 114 -55.88 16.52 16.05
CA ARG A 114 -56.44 17.86 16.27
C ARG A 114 -57.47 18.22 15.20
N ARG A 115 -57.11 18.07 13.93
CA ARG A 115 -58.04 18.30 12.79
C ARG A 115 -59.26 17.39 12.87
N LEU A 116 -59.07 16.13 13.28
CA LEU A 116 -60.17 15.20 13.46
C LEU A 116 -61.16 15.69 14.53
N ARG A 117 -60.68 16.11 15.70
CA ARG A 117 -61.52 16.66 16.78
C ARG A 117 -62.26 17.93 16.36
N GLU A 118 -61.60 18.83 15.63
CA GLU A 118 -62.22 20.05 15.09
C GLU A 118 -63.32 19.74 14.07
N ALA A 119 -63.10 18.73 13.22
CA ALA A 119 -64.10 18.26 12.28
C ALA A 119 -65.30 17.59 12.97
N THR A 120 -65.05 16.79 14.02
CA THR A 120 -66.11 16.22 14.86
C THR A 120 -66.94 17.29 15.55
N ALA A 121 -66.32 18.41 15.95
CA ALA A 121 -67.02 19.57 16.49
C ALA A 121 -67.77 20.42 15.43
N GLY A 122 -67.79 19.98 14.16
CA GLY A 122 -68.47 20.66 13.05
C GLY A 122 -67.78 21.92 12.54
N LYS A 123 -66.55 22.23 13.00
CA LYS A 123 -65.82 23.44 12.61
C LYS A 123 -65.12 23.32 11.26
N LEU A 124 -64.75 22.10 10.88
CA LEU A 124 -63.98 21.79 9.66
C LEU A 124 -64.50 20.50 9.01
N ARG A 125 -64.11 20.27 7.75
CA ARG A 125 -64.33 18.97 7.09
C ARG A 125 -63.36 17.93 7.65
N PHE A 126 -63.80 16.67 7.73
CA PHE A 126 -62.96 15.54 8.14
C PHE A 126 -61.70 15.44 7.26
N PRO A 127 -60.49 15.32 7.87
CA PRO A 127 -59.26 15.14 7.12
C PRO A 127 -59.24 13.77 6.41
N PRO A 128 -58.56 13.65 5.26
CA PRO A 128 -58.33 12.36 4.61
C PRO A 128 -57.63 11.38 5.55
N ILE A 129 -57.97 10.08 5.47
CA ILE A 129 -57.36 9.03 6.28
C ILE A 129 -55.86 9.01 6.02
N ARG A 130 -55.09 9.16 7.10
CA ARG A 130 -53.63 9.14 7.07
C ARG A 130 -53.09 7.99 7.88
N THR A 131 -52.12 7.27 7.32
CA THR A 131 -51.51 6.10 7.96
C THR A 131 -50.15 6.47 8.58
N PHE A 132 -49.86 5.88 9.75
CA PHE A 132 -48.63 6.11 10.52
C PHE A 132 -47.74 4.86 10.59
N HIS A 133 -48.24 3.75 10.06
CA HIS A 133 -47.53 2.48 9.92
C HIS A 133 -47.10 2.31 8.46
N LYS A 134 -46.00 1.59 8.23
CA LYS A 134 -45.53 1.28 6.86
C LYS A 134 -46.46 0.23 6.26
N ILE A 135 -47.37 0.68 5.39
CA ILE A 135 -48.30 -0.18 4.66
C ILE A 135 -48.00 0.01 3.16
N PRO A 136 -47.72 -1.07 2.40
CA PRO A 136 -47.26 -0.98 1.01
C PRO A 136 -48.22 -0.27 0.05
N HIS A 137 -49.53 -0.34 0.31
CA HIS A 137 -50.57 0.19 -0.57
C HIS A 137 -51.24 1.47 -0.04
N SER A 138 -50.63 2.14 0.95
CA SER A 138 -51.21 3.36 1.50
C SER A 138 -50.92 4.56 0.60
N THR A 139 -51.98 5.23 0.12
CA THR A 139 -51.87 6.43 -0.72
C THR A 139 -51.55 7.70 0.08
N ASN A 140 -51.76 7.70 1.40
CA ASN A 140 -51.51 8.85 2.28
C ASN A 140 -50.86 8.36 3.58
N SER A 141 -49.54 8.18 3.52
CA SER A 141 -48.70 7.69 4.61
C SER A 141 -47.68 8.73 5.02
N VAL A 142 -47.45 8.87 6.33
CA VAL A 142 -46.36 9.70 6.87
C VAL A 142 -44.99 9.25 6.35
N HIS A 143 -44.83 7.95 6.04
CA HIS A 143 -43.55 7.42 5.54
C HIS A 143 -43.25 7.88 4.11
N SER A 144 -44.29 8.13 3.29
CA SER A 144 -44.10 8.69 1.95
C SER A 144 -43.52 10.10 2.01
N ASP A 145 -43.90 10.90 3.01
CA ASP A 145 -43.34 12.23 3.22
C ASP A 145 -41.88 12.16 3.69
N MET A 146 -41.55 11.18 4.54
CA MET A 146 -40.15 10.92 4.95
C MET A 146 -39.27 10.46 3.77
N GLU A 147 -39.84 9.67 2.86
CA GLU A 147 -39.15 9.25 1.63
C GLU A 147 -38.98 10.41 0.65
N ALA A 148 -39.99 11.27 0.51
CA ALA A 148 -39.90 12.48 -0.30
C ALA A 148 -38.78 13.41 0.20
N ALA A 149 -38.56 13.51 1.51
CA ALA A 149 -37.45 14.28 2.10
C ALA A 149 -36.06 13.75 1.70
N SER A 150 -35.95 12.49 1.27
CA SER A 150 -34.70 11.91 0.76
C SER A 150 -34.46 12.19 -0.73
N GLN A 151 -35.50 12.56 -1.47
CA GLN A 151 -35.38 12.82 -2.90
C GLN A 151 -34.72 14.18 -3.15
N TRP A 152 -33.97 14.28 -4.23
CA TRP A 152 -33.36 15.53 -4.65
C TRP A 152 -34.39 16.41 -5.37
N THR A 153 -34.82 17.50 -4.74
CA THR A 153 -35.86 18.40 -5.26
C THR A 153 -35.31 19.68 -5.89
N HIS A 154 -34.00 19.92 -5.78
CA HIS A 154 -33.36 21.15 -6.28
C HIS A 154 -33.02 21.07 -7.77
N GLN A 155 -33.22 22.18 -8.47
CA GLN A 155 -32.96 22.27 -9.90
C GLN A 155 -31.45 22.27 -10.21
N PRO A 156 -31.02 21.61 -11.30
CA PRO A 156 -29.63 21.71 -11.76
C PRO A 156 -29.26 23.17 -12.04
N GLY A 157 -28.20 23.67 -11.40
CA GLY A 157 -27.71 25.04 -11.58
C GLY A 157 -28.24 26.07 -10.59
N SER A 158 -29.18 25.71 -9.71
CA SER A 158 -29.55 26.59 -8.59
C SER A 158 -28.45 26.59 -7.52
N LYS A 159 -28.15 27.75 -6.94
CA LYS A 159 -27.29 27.85 -5.76
C LYS A 159 -28.05 27.29 -4.56
N VAL A 160 -27.68 26.09 -4.12
CA VAL A 160 -28.25 25.43 -2.93
C VAL A 160 -27.24 25.53 -1.80
N GLU A 161 -27.66 26.07 -0.66
CA GLU A 161 -26.81 26.11 0.53
C GLU A 161 -27.01 24.83 1.36
N ILE A 162 -26.00 24.45 2.14
CA ILE A 162 -26.06 23.25 3.00
C ILE A 162 -27.20 23.36 4.02
N SER A 163 -27.52 24.58 4.46
CA SER A 163 -28.62 24.87 5.38
C SER A 163 -29.99 24.51 4.80
N ASP A 164 -30.16 24.58 3.49
CA ASP A 164 -31.42 24.33 2.80
C ASP A 164 -31.73 22.84 2.63
N LEU A 165 -30.74 21.98 2.89
CA LEU A 165 -30.84 20.54 2.68
C LEU A 165 -31.48 19.83 3.87
N THR A 166 -32.29 18.82 3.57
CA THR A 166 -32.76 17.86 4.57
C THR A 166 -31.59 17.03 5.09
N TRP A 167 -31.75 16.44 6.29
CA TRP A 167 -30.71 15.57 6.84
C TRP A 167 -30.45 14.34 5.97
N GLU A 168 -31.47 13.79 5.32
CA GLU A 168 -31.35 12.70 4.35
C GLU A 168 -30.53 13.10 3.11
N GLN A 169 -30.69 14.33 2.62
CA GLN A 169 -29.92 14.85 1.50
C GLN A 169 -28.46 15.13 1.92
N LYS A 170 -28.24 15.69 3.12
CA LYS A 170 -26.90 15.88 3.70
C LYS A 170 -26.16 14.55 3.82
N GLU A 171 -26.85 13.49 4.24
CA GLU A 171 -26.27 12.14 4.31
C GLU A 171 -25.80 11.64 2.93
N HIS A 172 -26.62 11.81 1.89
CA HIS A 172 -26.25 11.43 0.52
C HIS A 172 -25.01 12.17 0.04
N ILE A 173 -24.92 13.48 0.29
CA ILE A 173 -23.75 14.28 -0.07
C ILE A 173 -22.51 13.81 0.69
N LEU A 174 -22.62 13.55 2.00
CA LEU A 174 -21.50 13.06 2.80
C LEU A 174 -21.00 11.70 2.30
N ARG A 175 -21.91 10.75 2.01
CA ARG A 175 -21.52 9.46 1.43
C ARG A 175 -20.87 9.62 0.05
N LEU A 176 -21.41 10.50 -0.79
CA LEU A 176 -20.87 10.80 -2.11
C LEU A 176 -19.47 11.43 -2.01
N LEU A 177 -19.27 12.37 -1.10
CA LEU A 177 -17.99 13.03 -0.87
C LEU A 177 -16.95 12.03 -0.35
N PHE A 178 -17.33 11.16 0.58
CA PHE A 178 -16.48 10.08 1.07
C PHE A 178 -16.10 9.08 -0.05
N ALA A 179 -17.06 8.69 -0.89
CA ALA A 179 -16.78 7.82 -2.04
C ALA A 179 -15.84 8.50 -3.05
N LYS A 180 -16.06 9.79 -3.34
CA LYS A 180 -15.22 10.60 -4.23
C LYS A 180 -13.79 10.75 -3.69
N MET A 181 -13.64 11.00 -2.38
CA MET A 181 -12.34 11.06 -1.71
C MET A 181 -11.58 9.74 -1.84
N ASN A 182 -12.28 8.61 -1.79
CA ASN A 182 -11.72 7.28 -1.96
C ASN A 182 -11.51 6.86 -3.43
N GLY A 183 -11.61 7.80 -4.38
CA GLY A 183 -11.37 7.52 -5.80
C GLY A 183 -12.44 6.65 -6.46
N GLN A 184 -13.58 6.43 -5.80
CA GLN A 184 -14.73 5.77 -6.42
C GLN A 184 -15.38 6.77 -7.36
N THR A 185 -15.02 6.73 -8.64
CA THR A 185 -15.75 7.48 -9.66
C THR A 185 -17.18 6.97 -9.65
N VAL A 186 -18.13 7.88 -9.41
CA VAL A 186 -19.55 7.60 -9.64
C VAL A 186 -19.67 7.30 -11.12
N ARG A 187 -19.59 6.02 -11.52
CA ARG A 187 -19.99 5.60 -12.86
C ARG A 187 -21.39 6.16 -13.03
N LYS A 188 -21.56 7.03 -14.03
CA LYS A 188 -22.83 7.69 -14.35
C LYS A 188 -23.95 6.69 -14.15
N VAL A 189 -24.84 6.96 -13.18
CA VAL A 189 -26.11 6.27 -13.04
C VAL A 189 -26.95 6.64 -14.26
N ASN A 190 -26.67 5.98 -15.37
CA ASN A 190 -27.57 5.79 -16.51
C ASN A 190 -27.94 4.30 -16.62
N GLN A 191 -27.78 3.54 -15.55
CA GLN A 191 -28.30 2.17 -15.42
C GLN A 191 -29.36 2.14 -14.32
N HIS A 192 -30.43 2.90 -14.52
CA HIS A 192 -31.73 2.50 -14.00
C HIS A 192 -32.25 1.44 -14.98
N LEU A 193 -32.72 0.28 -14.49
CA LEU A 193 -33.11 -0.94 -15.22
C LEU A 193 -31.99 -1.91 -15.66
N ALA A 194 -31.37 -2.65 -14.72
CA ALA A 194 -30.81 -3.96 -15.06
C ALA A 194 -30.49 -4.91 -13.87
N LEU A 195 -30.66 -4.53 -12.60
CA LEU A 195 -30.21 -5.39 -11.48
C LEU A 195 -31.29 -5.72 -10.43
N SER A 196 -32.56 -5.59 -10.78
CA SER A 196 -33.68 -6.11 -9.98
C SER A 196 -34.46 -7.15 -10.77
N ALA A 197 -33.79 -8.20 -11.21
CA ALA A 197 -34.41 -9.42 -11.68
C ALA A 197 -33.42 -10.59 -11.55
N SER A 198 -33.24 -11.10 -10.33
CA SER A 198 -33.04 -12.54 -10.09
C SER A 198 -33.02 -12.80 -8.59
N SER A 199 -34.21 -12.89 -8.00
CA SER A 199 -34.44 -13.67 -6.79
C SER A 199 -34.54 -15.14 -7.19
N GLU A 200 -33.83 -15.98 -6.44
CA GLU A 200 -34.15 -17.38 -6.11
C GLU A 200 -34.28 -18.42 -7.25
N LYS A 201 -33.34 -19.38 -7.26
CA LYS A 201 -33.70 -20.81 -7.30
C LYS A 201 -32.60 -21.72 -6.77
N SER A 202 -33.06 -22.66 -5.94
CA SER A 202 -32.38 -23.76 -5.26
C SER A 202 -31.82 -24.84 -6.19
N LEU A 203 -30.80 -25.58 -5.73
CA LEU A 203 -30.54 -27.03 -5.94
C LEU A 203 -29.17 -27.33 -5.27
N ILE A 204 -29.08 -27.98 -4.11
CA ILE A 204 -29.21 -29.43 -3.83
C ILE A 204 -28.42 -30.30 -4.82
N ASP A 205 -27.20 -30.62 -4.38
CA ASP A 205 -26.59 -31.96 -4.28
C ASP A 205 -26.23 -32.81 -5.52
N SER A 206 -25.16 -33.60 -5.33
CA SER A 206 -24.74 -34.82 -6.04
C SER A 206 -23.60 -34.73 -7.08
N HIS A 207 -22.40 -35.01 -6.57
CA HIS A 207 -21.52 -36.14 -6.91
C HIS A 207 -20.91 -36.35 -8.32
N ALA A 208 -19.64 -36.77 -8.24
CA ALA A 208 -18.93 -37.76 -9.07
C ALA A 208 -18.08 -37.30 -10.28
N ALA A 209 -16.78 -37.22 -9.99
CA ALA A 209 -15.68 -37.89 -10.68
C ALA A 209 -15.50 -37.71 -12.21
N ARG A 210 -14.40 -37.02 -12.58
CA ARG A 210 -13.55 -37.49 -13.68
C ARG A 210 -12.10 -37.04 -13.49
N ILE A 211 -11.28 -37.99 -13.01
CA ILE A 211 -9.82 -37.91 -13.02
C ILE A 211 -9.35 -38.23 -14.44
N LYS A 212 -8.53 -37.35 -15.03
CA LYS A 212 -7.46 -37.71 -15.97
C LYS A 212 -6.25 -36.80 -15.71
N GLU A 213 -5.23 -37.44 -15.12
CA GLU A 213 -3.78 -37.23 -15.25
C GLU A 213 -3.34 -36.73 -16.66
N GLU A 214 -2.26 -35.96 -16.89
CA GLU A 214 -1.13 -35.41 -16.11
C GLU A 214 -0.40 -34.38 -17.06
N PRO A 215 0.88 -33.97 -16.86
CA PRO A 215 1.30 -32.65 -16.37
C PRO A 215 2.04 -31.79 -17.41
N SER A 216 2.28 -30.51 -17.10
CA SER A 216 3.62 -29.88 -17.26
C SER A 216 3.64 -28.41 -16.86
N ARG A 217 4.57 -28.13 -15.94
CA ARG A 217 5.54 -27.01 -15.91
C ARG A 217 5.38 -26.02 -14.76
N ALA A 218 5.90 -26.47 -13.61
CA ALA A 218 6.36 -25.65 -12.51
C ALA A 218 7.49 -24.70 -12.95
N THR A 219 7.45 -23.46 -12.47
CA THR A 219 8.54 -22.49 -12.53
C THR A 219 9.02 -22.18 -11.12
N PHE A 220 10.13 -22.84 -10.77
CA PHE A 220 11.25 -22.44 -9.90
C PHE A 220 11.05 -21.34 -8.84
N ILE A 221 11.07 -21.76 -7.56
CA ILE A 221 11.61 -21.00 -6.43
C ILE A 221 12.90 -21.72 -5.99
N THR A 222 13.98 -20.94 -5.90
CA THR A 222 15.34 -21.36 -5.60
C THR A 222 15.59 -21.26 -4.10
N ASP A 223 15.83 -22.38 -3.43
CA ASP A 223 16.58 -22.42 -2.16
C ASP A 223 17.97 -22.98 -2.49
N ALA A 224 19.00 -22.19 -2.26
CA ALA A 224 20.40 -22.57 -2.46
C ALA A 224 21.02 -22.94 -1.09
N PRO A 225 21.68 -24.10 -0.97
CA PRO A 225 22.56 -24.42 0.16
C PRO A 225 23.91 -23.69 0.05
N GLU A 226 24.38 -23.19 1.18
CA GLU A 226 25.65 -22.52 1.41
C GLU A 226 26.87 -23.40 1.01
N PRO A 227 27.88 -22.88 0.26
CA PRO A 227 29.06 -23.65 -0.07
C PRO A 227 30.08 -23.63 1.07
N ALA A 228 30.40 -24.82 1.59
CA ALA A 228 31.49 -25.04 2.52
C ALA A 228 32.85 -24.69 1.89
N LEU A 229 33.64 -23.88 2.60
CA LEU A 229 35.03 -23.57 2.29
C LEU A 229 35.94 -24.78 2.58
N PRO A 230 37.03 -24.99 1.82
CA PRO A 230 38.01 -26.05 2.10
C PRO A 230 38.83 -25.75 3.36
N PRO A 231 39.29 -26.79 4.09
CA PRO A 231 39.98 -26.62 5.36
C PRO A 231 41.42 -26.10 5.15
N ASN A 232 41.80 -25.11 5.96
CA ASN A 232 43.11 -24.50 6.02
C ASN A 232 44.13 -25.47 6.65
N PRO A 233 45.27 -25.78 5.99
CA PRO A 233 46.23 -26.78 6.48
C PRO A 233 47.13 -26.32 7.65
N ASN A 234 46.92 -25.14 8.24
CA ASN A 234 47.84 -24.56 9.23
C ASN A 234 47.28 -24.35 10.65
N SER A 235 46.22 -25.05 11.04
CA SER A 235 45.67 -24.94 12.40
C SER A 235 46.24 -26.02 13.33
N LEU A 236 47.13 -25.60 14.24
CA LEU A 236 47.67 -26.40 15.37
C LEU A 236 46.56 -26.81 16.35
N PRO A 237 46.68 -27.96 17.04
CA PRO A 237 45.66 -28.40 17.99
C PRO A 237 45.71 -27.60 19.29
N ASP A 238 44.53 -27.17 19.73
CA ASP A 238 44.31 -26.44 20.98
C ASP A 238 44.43 -27.39 22.19
N ILE A 239 45.28 -27.00 23.14
CA ILE A 239 45.60 -27.79 24.33
C ILE A 239 44.43 -27.66 25.31
N ARG A 240 43.71 -28.77 25.52
CA ARG A 240 42.72 -28.85 26.61
C ARG A 240 43.44 -28.77 27.94
N THR A 241 43.23 -27.65 28.63
CA THR A 241 43.59 -27.52 30.04
C THR A 241 42.49 -28.16 30.88
N THR A 242 42.95 -28.92 31.87
CA THR A 242 42.25 -29.68 32.92
C THR A 242 41.06 -29.00 33.55
#